data_AF-A0A1J8PK28-F1
#
_entry.id   AF-A0A1J8PK28-F1
#
_cell.length_a   1.000
_cell.length_b   1.000
_cell.length_c   1.000
_cell.angle_alpha   90.00
_cell.angle_beta   90.00
_cell.angle_gamma   90.00
#
_symmetry.space_group_name_H-M   'P 1'
#
loop_
_entity.id
_entity.type
_entity.pdbx_description
1 polymer ?
#
loop_
_entity_poly.entity_id
_entity_poly.type
_entity_poly.pdbx_seq_one_letter_code
_entity_poly.pdbx_strand_id
1 'polypeptide(L)'
;MLPRTPYKGETRKLVLAFDVGTTFSGISYSILDPGEVPVIRGVSRYPAQEQVGSDSKIPSIIYYDLQGVVRAVGAEALQERIIERAKDDGWVKLEWWKLHLRAEHPVASSHIWEDDIPPLPRGKSAVQVLADFMRYLFQCARTYIQESHLNLWRSVENSIEFVFTHPNGWEGPQQQQIRQAAELAGLISSNEEQSHVHLLTEGEASLHFCVTNIITSRAFSSPMAALDFPVEGEVQSGSRG
;
A
#
# COMPACT_ATOMS: atom_id res chain seq x y z
N MET A 1 -5.28 -13.03 17.67
CA MET A 1 -5.31 -13.90 16.47
C MET A 1 -4.29 -15.00 16.70
N LEU A 2 -4.59 -16.24 16.31
CA LEU A 2 -3.62 -17.34 16.32
C LEU A 2 -2.37 -16.93 15.52
N PRO A 3 -1.16 -17.40 15.88
CA PRO A 3 0.03 -17.17 15.06
C PRO A 3 -0.26 -17.55 13.61
N ARG A 4 0.22 -16.74 12.65
CA ARG A 4 0.00 -17.01 11.22
C ARG A 4 0.48 -18.42 10.93
N THR A 5 -0.39 -19.21 10.31
CA THR A 5 -0.05 -20.58 9.95
C THR A 5 0.80 -20.57 8.68
N PRO A 6 1.68 -21.56 8.50
CA PRO A 6 2.39 -21.75 7.25
C PRO A 6 1.46 -21.78 6.04
N TYR A 7 1.92 -21.21 4.92
CA TYR A 7 1.19 -21.25 3.67
C TYR A 7 1.02 -22.70 3.19
N LYS A 8 -0.23 -23.08 2.94
CA LYS A 8 -0.61 -24.46 2.59
C LYS A 8 -0.75 -24.71 1.09
N GLY A 9 -0.51 -23.69 0.25
CA GLY A 9 -0.56 -23.87 -1.20
C GLY A 9 0.61 -24.72 -1.69
N GLU A 10 0.41 -25.41 -2.81
CA GLU A 10 1.41 -26.32 -3.38
C GLU A 10 2.52 -25.59 -4.14
N THR A 11 2.24 -24.37 -4.62
CA THR A 11 3.15 -23.57 -5.44
C THR A 11 3.36 -22.21 -4.83
N ARG A 12 4.55 -21.64 -5.06
CA ARG A 12 4.88 -20.28 -4.62
C ARG A 12 3.96 -19.26 -5.28
N LYS A 13 3.49 -18.28 -4.51
CA LYS A 13 2.73 -17.13 -5.02
C LYS A 13 3.28 -15.80 -4.51
N LEU A 14 2.99 -14.73 -5.21
CA LEU A 14 3.20 -13.37 -4.74
C LEU A 14 1.84 -12.74 -4.40
N VAL A 15 1.73 -12.09 -3.24
CA VAL A 15 0.60 -11.20 -2.93
C VAL A 15 1.11 -9.77 -2.98
N LEU A 16 0.42 -8.91 -3.72
CA LEU A 16 0.65 -7.46 -3.73
C LEU A 16 -0.58 -6.75 -3.20
N ALA A 17 -0.40 -5.95 -2.15
CA ALA A 17 -1.45 -5.12 -1.57
C ALA A 17 -1.18 -3.64 -1.84
N PHE A 18 -2.13 -2.99 -2.49
CA PHE A 18 -2.10 -1.59 -2.90
C PHE A 18 -3.04 -0.78 -2.01
N ASP A 19 -2.47 0.22 -1.36
CA ASP A 19 -3.22 1.28 -0.70
C ASP A 19 -3.10 2.54 -1.55
N VAL A 20 -4.07 2.75 -2.43
CA VAL A 20 -4.09 3.93 -3.32
C VAL A 20 -4.86 5.03 -2.63
N GLY A 21 -4.21 5.91 -1.88
CA GLY A 21 -4.89 7.00 -1.18
C GLY A 21 -5.07 8.26 -2.04
N THR A 22 -5.83 9.23 -1.52
CA THR A 22 -6.05 10.53 -2.18
C THR A 22 -4.78 11.37 -2.29
N THR A 23 -3.95 11.34 -1.25
CA THR A 23 -2.73 12.17 -1.14
C THR A 23 -1.46 11.35 -1.27
N PHE A 24 -1.42 10.20 -0.60
CA PHE A 24 -0.31 9.26 -0.63
C PHE A 24 -0.82 7.86 -0.87
N SER A 25 0.00 7.05 -1.50
CA SER A 25 -0.24 5.65 -1.76
C SER A 25 0.92 4.80 -1.25
N GLY A 26 0.71 3.51 -1.06
CA GLY A 26 1.75 2.57 -0.66
C GLY A 26 1.49 1.17 -1.18
N ILE A 27 2.54 0.36 -1.21
CA ILE A 27 2.48 -1.04 -1.61
C ILE A 27 3.13 -1.88 -0.54
N SER A 28 2.49 -2.99 -0.19
CA SER A 28 3.11 -4.07 0.56
C SER A 28 2.99 -5.37 -0.20
N TYR A 29 3.86 -6.32 0.13
CA TYR A 29 3.90 -7.61 -0.54
C TYR A 29 4.23 -8.73 0.44
N SER A 30 3.86 -9.94 0.06
CA SER A 30 4.24 -11.17 0.75
C SER A 30 4.55 -12.26 -0.26
N ILE A 31 5.65 -12.96 -0.05
CA ILE A 31 6.02 -14.15 -0.82
C ILE A 31 5.45 -15.34 -0.06
N LEU A 32 4.56 -16.08 -0.69
CA LEU A 32 3.90 -17.23 -0.10
C LEU A 32 4.65 -18.49 -0.55
N ASP A 33 5.51 -18.99 0.33
CA ASP A 33 6.27 -20.21 0.12
C ASP A 33 5.58 -21.41 0.79
N PRO A 34 5.40 -22.55 0.09
CA PRO A 34 4.80 -23.74 0.69
C PRO A 34 5.52 -24.15 1.98
N GLY A 35 4.78 -24.26 3.09
CA GLY A 35 5.31 -24.64 4.40
C GLY A 35 5.98 -23.51 5.19
N GLU A 36 6.07 -22.29 4.63
CA GLU A 36 6.64 -21.12 5.31
C GLU A 36 5.56 -20.19 5.85
N VAL A 37 5.85 -19.51 6.96
CA VAL A 37 4.93 -18.52 7.53
C VAL A 37 5.03 -17.21 6.73
N PRO A 38 3.93 -16.69 6.16
CA PRO A 38 3.98 -15.47 5.35
C PRO A 38 4.46 -14.23 6.12
N VAL A 39 5.49 -13.58 5.57
CA VAL A 39 6.03 -12.30 6.06
C VAL A 39 5.53 -11.17 5.18
N ILE A 40 4.98 -10.13 5.79
CA ILE A 40 4.56 -8.91 5.08
C ILE A 40 5.74 -7.95 5.03
N ARG A 41 6.01 -7.39 3.85
CA ARG A 41 7.08 -6.42 3.60
C ARG A 41 6.50 -5.21 2.88
N GLY A 42 6.95 -4.02 3.23
CA GLY A 42 6.65 -2.80 2.46
C GLY A 42 7.55 -2.66 1.24
N VAL A 43 7.05 -2.03 0.19
CA VAL A 43 7.89 -1.43 -0.85
C VAL A 43 8.37 -0.09 -0.29
N SER A 44 9.66 0.00 0.04
CA SER A 44 10.24 1.15 0.75
C SER A 44 11.10 2.05 -0.13
N ARG A 45 11.27 1.71 -1.41
CA ARG A 45 11.98 2.54 -2.39
C ARG A 45 11.12 2.68 -3.64
N TYR A 46 10.89 3.93 -4.02
CA TYR A 46 10.22 4.34 -5.25
C TYR A 46 11.18 5.18 -6.10
N PRO A 47 10.98 5.27 -7.42
CA PRO A 47 11.70 6.22 -8.27
C PRO A 47 11.66 7.63 -7.67
N ALA A 48 12.76 8.38 -7.82
CA ALA A 48 12.88 9.77 -7.34
C ALA A 48 12.78 9.99 -5.81
N GLN A 49 12.82 8.95 -4.98
CA GLN A 49 12.65 9.04 -3.52
C GLN A 49 13.90 8.62 -2.72
N GLU A 50 15.09 8.69 -3.32
CA GLU A 50 16.35 8.16 -2.75
C GLU A 50 16.80 8.81 -1.43
N GLN A 51 16.33 10.02 -1.13
CA GLN A 51 16.75 10.81 0.04
C GLN A 51 15.74 10.83 1.20
N VAL A 52 14.54 10.28 1.01
CA VAL A 52 13.48 10.28 2.04
C VAL A 52 13.54 8.96 2.79
N GLY A 53 14.27 8.95 3.91
CA GLY A 53 14.49 7.75 4.71
C GLY A 53 13.19 7.02 5.05
N SER A 54 13.13 5.72 4.72
CA SER A 54 12.08 4.76 5.12
C SER A 54 10.61 5.14 4.85
N ASP A 55 10.30 6.21 4.12
CA ASP A 55 8.91 6.53 3.84
C ASP A 55 8.39 5.53 2.80
N SER A 56 7.52 4.62 3.27
CA SER A 56 6.97 3.52 2.48
C SER A 56 5.80 3.98 1.59
N LYS A 57 5.66 5.30 1.42
CA LYS A 57 4.57 5.95 0.73
C LYS A 57 5.07 6.84 -0.39
N ILE A 58 4.24 6.99 -1.41
CA ILE A 58 4.49 7.80 -2.60
C ILE A 58 3.33 8.77 -2.80
N PRO A 59 3.56 10.03 -3.20
CA PRO A 59 2.48 10.97 -3.51
C PRO A 59 1.53 10.42 -4.59
N SER A 60 0.23 10.64 -4.44
CA SER A 60 -0.80 10.26 -5.42
C SER A 60 -0.94 11.30 -6.52
N ILE A 61 0.17 11.66 -7.16
CA ILE A 61 0.27 12.72 -8.17
C ILE A 61 0.59 12.09 -9.52
N ILE A 62 -0.02 12.61 -10.59
CA ILE A 62 0.26 12.17 -11.97
C ILE A 62 0.22 13.36 -12.93
N TYR A 63 1.21 13.44 -13.81
CA TYR A 63 1.25 14.37 -14.93
C TYR A 63 0.83 13.67 -16.22
N TYR A 64 -0.03 14.35 -16.98
CA TYR A 64 -0.39 13.98 -18.33
C TYR A 64 0.04 15.05 -19.32
N ASP A 65 0.50 14.67 -20.51
CA ASP A 65 0.60 15.62 -21.60
C ASP A 65 -0.78 15.96 -22.20
N LEU A 66 -0.80 16.85 -23.19
CA LEU A 66 -2.01 17.27 -23.90
C LEU A 66 -2.69 16.14 -24.70
N GLN A 67 -2.01 15.02 -24.92
CA GLN A 67 -2.55 13.82 -25.55
C GLN A 67 -3.09 12.80 -24.53
N GLY A 68 -3.00 13.10 -23.24
CA GLY A 68 -3.44 12.21 -22.16
C GLY A 68 -2.46 11.08 -21.86
N VAL A 69 -1.19 11.19 -22.29
CA VAL A 69 -0.13 10.22 -21.99
C VAL A 69 0.54 10.57 -20.68
N VAL A 70 0.78 9.56 -19.83
CA VAL A 70 1.48 9.72 -18.55
C VAL A 70 2.91 10.19 -18.78
N ARG A 71 3.32 11.24 -18.06
CA ARG A 71 4.67 11.82 -18.18
C ARG A 71 5.51 11.74 -16.91
N ALA A 72 4.88 11.81 -15.74
CA ALA A 72 5.54 11.63 -14.44
C ALA A 72 4.52 11.23 -13.39
N VAL A 73 4.94 10.45 -12.39
CA VAL A 73 4.06 9.92 -11.34
C VAL A 73 4.76 9.99 -9.99
N GLY A 74 3.99 10.25 -8.94
CA GLY A 74 4.47 10.21 -7.56
C GLY A 74 5.62 11.16 -7.27
N ALA A 75 6.70 10.66 -6.65
CA ALA A 75 7.84 11.49 -6.29
C ALA A 75 8.54 12.12 -7.52
N GLU A 76 8.48 11.47 -8.70
CA GLU A 76 9.03 12.05 -9.93
C GLU A 76 8.31 13.36 -10.30
N ALA A 77 6.99 13.42 -10.07
CA ALA A 77 6.18 14.61 -10.32
C ALA A 77 6.53 15.79 -9.39
N LEU A 78 7.32 15.58 -8.35
CA LEU A 78 7.78 16.64 -7.44
C LEU A 78 9.19 17.15 -7.74
N GLN A 79 9.89 16.56 -8.73
CA GLN A 79 11.22 17.02 -9.09
C GLN A 79 11.15 18.36 -9.84
N GLU A 80 11.99 19.33 -9.47
CA GLU A 80 12.02 20.66 -10.09
C GLU A 80 12.10 20.59 -11.62
N ARG A 81 13.02 19.77 -12.15
CA ARG A 81 13.18 19.55 -13.59
C ARG A 81 11.91 19.04 -14.30
N ILE A 82 11.07 18.29 -13.58
CA ILE A 82 9.80 17.75 -14.11
C ILE A 82 8.73 18.83 -14.05
N ILE A 83 8.70 19.64 -12.99
CA ILE A 83 7.77 20.76 -12.83
C ILE A 83 8.04 21.83 -13.90
N GLU A 84 9.30 22.20 -14.11
CA GLU A 84 9.73 23.13 -15.17
C GLU A 84 9.32 22.61 -16.55
N ARG A 85 9.64 21.35 -16.85
CA ARG A 85 9.26 20.72 -18.12
C ARG A 85 7.75 20.64 -18.30
N ALA A 86 7.00 20.30 -17.25
CA ALA A 86 5.55 20.26 -17.29
C ALA A 86 4.95 21.62 -17.65
N LYS A 87 5.55 22.71 -17.16
CA LYS A 87 5.15 24.07 -17.50
C LYS A 87 5.44 24.40 -18.97
N ASP A 88 6.64 24.06 -19.45
CA ASP A 88 7.07 24.34 -20.82
C ASP A 88 6.27 23.54 -21.86
N ASP A 89 6.04 22.25 -21.58
CA ASP A 89 5.36 21.32 -22.49
C ASP A 89 3.81 21.33 -22.28
N GLY A 90 3.30 22.13 -21.34
CA GLY A 90 1.86 22.25 -21.07
C GLY A 90 1.21 21.00 -20.48
N TRP A 91 1.92 20.25 -19.64
CA TRP A 91 1.38 19.07 -18.97
C TRP A 91 0.38 19.43 -17.89
N VAL A 92 -0.63 18.59 -17.72
CA VAL A 92 -1.68 18.71 -16.70
C VAL A 92 -1.29 17.90 -15.47
N LYS A 93 -1.10 18.59 -14.34
CA LYS A 93 -0.90 17.97 -13.02
C LYS A 93 -2.26 17.54 -12.46
N LEU A 94 -2.38 16.30 -12.01
CA LEU A 94 -3.53 15.85 -11.22
C LEU A 94 -3.11 15.52 -9.79
N GLU A 95 -3.86 16.11 -8.85
CA GLU A 95 -3.85 15.84 -7.43
C GLU A 95 -5.28 15.55 -6.99
N TRP A 96 -5.45 14.75 -5.95
CA TRP A 96 -6.78 14.37 -5.40
C TRP A 96 -7.73 13.73 -6.43
N TRP A 97 -7.21 13.22 -7.54
CA TRP A 97 -8.00 12.61 -8.62
C TRP A 97 -8.81 11.39 -8.16
N LYS A 98 -8.41 10.70 -7.07
CA LYS A 98 -9.18 9.59 -6.47
C LYS A 98 -10.59 10.04 -6.05
N LEU A 99 -10.79 11.33 -5.76
CA LEU A 99 -12.08 11.85 -5.33
C LEU A 99 -13.14 11.81 -6.44
N HIS A 100 -12.73 11.79 -7.71
CA HIS A 100 -13.60 11.59 -8.88
C HIS A 100 -14.18 10.16 -9.00
N LEU A 101 -13.73 9.21 -8.17
CA LEU A 101 -14.29 7.86 -8.10
C LEU A 101 -15.45 7.75 -7.07
N ARG A 102 -15.71 8.80 -6.30
CA ARG A 102 -16.81 8.80 -5.33
C ARG A 102 -18.16 8.78 -6.06
N ALA A 103 -19.21 8.30 -5.39
CA ALA A 103 -20.57 8.43 -5.91
C ALA A 103 -20.92 9.92 -6.09
N GLU A 104 -21.73 10.24 -7.12
CA GLU A 104 -22.18 11.60 -7.47
C GLU A 104 -23.03 12.28 -6.38
N HIS A 105 -23.37 11.56 -5.30
CA HIS A 105 -24.09 12.12 -4.16
C HIS A 105 -23.18 12.15 -2.93
N PRO A 106 -22.72 13.35 -2.50
CA PRO A 106 -21.90 13.45 -1.32
C PRO A 106 -22.70 13.00 -0.10
N VAL A 107 -22.20 11.99 0.60
CA VAL A 107 -22.52 11.82 2.01
C VAL A 107 -22.09 13.12 2.68
N ALA A 108 -23.01 13.77 3.39
CA ALA A 108 -22.93 15.16 3.87
C ALA A 108 -21.79 15.49 4.88
N SER A 109 -20.69 14.74 4.87
CA SER A 109 -19.61 14.77 5.86
C SER A 109 -18.25 15.22 5.32
N SER A 110 -18.09 15.53 4.03
CA SER A 110 -16.83 16.08 3.49
C SER A 110 -16.94 17.56 3.16
N HIS A 111 -16.16 18.41 3.84
CA HIS A 111 -15.99 19.84 3.54
C HIS A 111 -15.28 20.14 2.21
N ILE A 112 -15.20 19.17 1.29
CA ILE A 112 -14.54 19.30 -0.02
C ILE A 112 -15.65 19.34 -1.07
N TRP A 113 -15.79 20.47 -1.75
CA TRP A 113 -16.74 20.65 -2.83
C TRP A 113 -16.16 20.14 -4.15
N GLU A 114 -17.02 19.86 -5.13
CA GLU A 114 -16.59 19.37 -6.45
C GLU A 114 -15.65 20.37 -7.14
N ASP A 115 -15.90 21.66 -6.95
CA ASP A 115 -15.06 22.77 -7.45
C ASP A 115 -13.65 22.82 -6.83
N ASP A 116 -13.44 22.16 -5.68
CA ASP A 116 -12.11 22.08 -5.03
C ASP A 116 -11.23 20.99 -5.66
N ILE A 117 -11.80 20.11 -6.49
CA ILE A 117 -11.10 18.96 -7.08
C ILE A 117 -10.61 19.35 -8.48
N PRO A 118 -9.29 19.28 -8.77
CA PRO A 118 -8.78 19.54 -10.10
C PRO A 118 -9.49 18.69 -11.17
N PRO A 119 -9.94 19.29 -12.29
CA PRO A 119 -10.67 18.56 -13.32
C PRO A 119 -9.77 17.51 -13.99
N LEU A 120 -10.39 16.41 -14.43
CA LEU A 120 -9.68 15.40 -15.19
C LEU A 120 -9.29 15.93 -16.59
N PRO A 121 -8.19 15.43 -17.19
CA PRO A 121 -7.81 15.77 -18.55
C PRO A 121 -8.92 15.40 -19.53
N ARG A 122 -9.05 16.17 -20.61
CA ARG A 122 -10.11 15.95 -21.61
C ARG A 122 -10.06 14.52 -22.14
N GLY A 123 -11.19 13.82 -22.06
CA GLY A 123 -11.32 12.44 -22.55
C GLY A 123 -10.75 11.36 -21.62
N LYS A 124 -10.28 11.73 -20.42
CA LYS A 124 -9.87 10.77 -19.39
C LYS A 124 -10.93 10.62 -18.30
N SER A 125 -11.23 9.37 -17.95
CA SER A 125 -12.05 9.02 -16.78
C SER A 125 -11.21 8.78 -15.53
N ALA A 126 -11.82 8.89 -14.36
CA ALA A 126 -11.16 8.60 -13.08
C ALA A 126 -10.65 7.14 -13.02
N VAL A 127 -11.37 6.20 -13.62
CA VAL A 127 -10.97 4.78 -13.73
C VAL A 127 -9.70 4.65 -14.57
N GLN A 128 -9.57 5.39 -15.67
CA GLN A 128 -8.34 5.39 -16.48
C GLN A 128 -7.16 6.04 -15.74
N VAL A 129 -7.41 7.05 -14.89
CA VAL A 129 -6.36 7.61 -14.03
C VAL A 129 -5.91 6.61 -12.97
N LEU A 130 -6.85 5.93 -12.32
CA LEU A 130 -6.56 4.86 -11.37
C LEU A 130 -5.76 3.73 -12.02
N ALA A 131 -6.12 3.32 -13.24
CA ALA A 131 -5.43 2.28 -13.99
C ALA A 131 -3.97 2.66 -14.29
N ASP A 132 -3.74 3.89 -14.76
CA ASP A 132 -2.38 4.36 -15.04
C ASP A 132 -1.53 4.44 -13.77
N PHE A 133 -2.12 4.88 -12.67
CA PHE A 133 -1.46 4.93 -11.38
C PHE A 133 -1.15 3.53 -10.83
N MET A 134 -2.09 2.59 -10.91
CA MET A 134 -1.89 1.17 -10.55
C MET A 134 -0.78 0.53 -11.37
N ARG A 135 -0.74 0.79 -12.69
CA ARG A 135 0.32 0.28 -13.57
C ARG A 135 1.70 0.77 -13.13
N TYR A 136 1.82 2.07 -12.83
CA TYR A 136 3.05 2.65 -12.31
C TYR A 136 3.46 2.04 -10.96
N LEU A 137 2.52 1.93 -10.02
CA LEU A 137 2.77 1.28 -8.72
C LEU A 137 3.25 -0.17 -8.89
N PHE A 138 2.60 -0.94 -9.76
CA PHE A 138 2.99 -2.32 -10.04
C PHE A 138 4.41 -2.41 -10.63
N GLN A 139 4.78 -1.49 -11.53
CA GLN A 139 6.15 -1.41 -12.07
C GLN A 139 7.18 -1.09 -10.98
N CYS A 140 6.85 -0.19 -10.04
CA CYS A 140 7.71 0.12 -8.90
C CYS A 140 7.89 -1.10 -8.00
N ALA A 141 6.80 -1.79 -7.63
CA ALA A 141 6.84 -3.00 -6.81
C ALA A 141 7.65 -4.11 -7.48
N ARG A 142 7.43 -4.33 -8.79
CA ARG A 142 8.18 -5.30 -9.59
C ARG A 142 9.68 -5.05 -9.53
N THR A 143 10.10 -3.81 -9.82
CA THR A 143 11.51 -3.41 -9.82
C THR A 143 12.11 -3.61 -8.43
N TYR A 144 11.43 -3.12 -7.38
CA TYR A 144 11.87 -3.27 -6.00
C TYR A 144 12.04 -4.74 -5.59
N ILE A 145 11.08 -5.60 -5.93
CA ILE A 145 11.10 -7.03 -5.59
C ILE A 145 12.22 -7.74 -6.35
N GLN A 146 12.43 -7.43 -7.64
CA GLN A 146 13.52 -7.99 -8.44
C GLN A 146 14.90 -7.64 -7.87
N GLU A 147 15.07 -6.41 -7.39
CA GLU A 147 16.31 -5.95 -6.76
C GLU A 147 16.50 -6.51 -5.34
N SER A 148 15.40 -6.73 -4.61
CA SER A 148 15.44 -7.23 -3.22
C SER A 148 15.55 -8.76 -3.12
N HIS A 149 15.06 -9.49 -4.13
CA HIS A 149 14.98 -10.95 -4.14
C HIS A 149 15.51 -11.52 -5.46
N LEU A 150 16.76 -12.00 -5.44
CA LEU A 150 17.41 -12.57 -6.62
C LEU A 150 16.60 -13.72 -7.23
N ASN A 151 16.36 -13.66 -8.54
CA ASN A 151 15.68 -14.68 -9.34
C ASN A 151 14.25 -15.04 -8.92
N LEU A 152 13.61 -14.28 -8.02
CA LEU A 152 12.26 -14.56 -7.55
C LEU A 152 11.19 -14.31 -8.63
N TRP A 153 11.31 -13.20 -9.36
CA TRP A 153 10.21 -12.68 -10.20
C TRP A 153 9.67 -13.71 -11.21
N ARG A 154 10.56 -14.41 -11.93
CA ARG A 154 10.15 -15.44 -12.91
C ARG A 154 9.34 -16.59 -12.29
N SER A 155 9.52 -16.87 -11.00
CA SER A 155 8.77 -17.93 -10.30
C SER A 155 7.35 -17.50 -9.90
N VAL A 156 7.05 -16.19 -9.91
CA VAL A 156 5.78 -15.64 -9.41
C VAL A 156 5.03 -14.77 -10.42
N GLU A 157 5.64 -14.40 -11.56
CA GLU A 157 5.04 -13.43 -12.49
C GLU A 157 3.69 -13.86 -13.08
N ASN A 158 3.42 -15.18 -13.12
CA ASN A 158 2.14 -15.75 -13.54
C ASN A 158 1.29 -16.24 -12.35
N SER A 159 1.66 -15.89 -11.12
CA SER A 159 0.93 -16.28 -9.89
C SER A 159 0.97 -15.16 -8.86
N ILE A 160 0.28 -14.06 -9.21
CA ILE A 160 0.16 -12.87 -8.39
C ILE A 160 -1.30 -12.71 -7.95
N GLU A 161 -1.52 -12.55 -6.65
CA GLU A 161 -2.80 -12.12 -6.08
C GLU A 161 -2.71 -10.61 -5.78
N PHE A 162 -3.71 -9.86 -6.21
CA PHE A 162 -3.80 -8.42 -6.03
C PHE A 162 -4.83 -8.08 -4.97
N VAL A 163 -4.42 -7.28 -3.99
CA VAL A 163 -5.30 -6.78 -2.93
C VAL A 163 -5.36 -5.27 -3.04
N PHE A 164 -6.56 -4.69 -3.08
CA PHE A 164 -6.76 -3.24 -3.08
C PHE A 164 -7.58 -2.82 -1.88
N THR A 165 -7.11 -1.79 -1.16
CA THR A 165 -7.91 -1.14 -0.13
C THR A 165 -8.76 -0.02 -0.73
N HIS A 166 -9.96 0.17 -0.17
CA HIS A 166 -10.84 1.27 -0.54
C HIS A 166 -11.49 1.92 0.69
N PRO A 167 -11.95 3.17 0.59
CA PRO A 167 -12.66 3.84 1.68
C PRO A 167 -13.85 3.02 2.16
N ASN A 168 -14.16 3.14 3.45
CA ASN A 168 -15.38 2.57 4.03
C ASN A 168 -16.61 3.13 3.29
N GLY A 169 -17.57 2.27 2.97
CA GLY A 169 -18.79 2.65 2.24
C GLY A 169 -18.65 2.70 0.71
N TRP A 170 -17.47 2.41 0.15
CA TRP A 170 -17.36 2.12 -1.28
C TRP A 170 -17.87 0.69 -1.55
N GLU A 171 -19.02 0.61 -2.18
CA GLU A 171 -19.72 -0.63 -2.47
C GLU A 171 -19.74 -0.92 -3.98
N GLY A 172 -20.56 -1.88 -4.42
CA GLY A 172 -20.60 -2.47 -5.76
C GLY A 172 -20.06 -1.61 -6.92
N PRO A 173 -20.59 -0.40 -7.19
CA PRO A 173 -20.12 0.44 -8.29
C PRO A 173 -18.65 0.85 -8.19
N GLN A 174 -18.19 1.35 -7.03
CA GLN A 174 -16.80 1.76 -6.83
C GLN A 174 -15.86 0.56 -6.82
N GLN A 175 -16.30 -0.57 -6.26
CA GLN A 175 -15.55 -1.82 -6.31
C GLN A 175 -15.37 -2.31 -7.76
N GLN A 176 -16.40 -2.19 -8.58
CA GLN A 176 -16.33 -2.50 -10.01
C GLN A 176 -15.38 -1.56 -10.75
N GLN A 177 -15.37 -0.27 -10.41
CA GLN A 177 -14.40 0.70 -10.96
C GLN A 177 -12.95 0.31 -10.63
N ILE A 178 -12.66 -0.14 -9.41
CA ILE A 178 -11.33 -0.62 -9.02
C ILE A 178 -10.94 -1.86 -9.84
N ARG A 179 -11.85 -2.82 -10.00
CA ARG A 179 -11.63 -4.02 -10.81
C ARG A 179 -11.35 -3.71 -12.27
N GLN A 180 -12.13 -2.79 -12.85
CA GLN A 180 -11.91 -2.31 -14.22
C GLN A 180 -10.56 -1.59 -14.36
N ALA A 181 -10.16 -0.80 -13.36
CA ALA A 181 -8.86 -0.15 -13.37
C ALA A 181 -7.71 -1.16 -13.32
N ALA A 182 -7.82 -2.24 -12.54
CA ALA A 182 -6.81 -3.30 -12.48
C ALA A 182 -6.63 -4.02 -13.83
N GLU A 183 -7.73 -4.28 -14.54
CA GLU A 183 -7.70 -4.82 -15.91
C GLU A 183 -7.04 -3.85 -16.89
N LEU A 184 -7.48 -2.59 -16.91
CA LEU A 184 -6.88 -1.55 -17.77
C LEU A 184 -5.39 -1.33 -17.48
N ALA A 185 -4.98 -1.48 -16.22
CA ALA A 185 -3.60 -1.37 -15.79
C ALA A 185 -2.72 -2.54 -16.28
N GLY A 186 -3.33 -3.63 -16.76
CA GLY A 186 -2.64 -4.85 -17.18
C GLY A 186 -2.14 -5.70 -16.01
N LEU A 187 -2.77 -5.57 -14.82
CA LEU A 187 -2.47 -6.41 -13.66
C LEU A 187 -3.16 -7.78 -13.80
N ILE A 188 -4.29 -7.82 -14.49
CA ILE A 188 -5.03 -9.03 -14.87
C ILE A 188 -5.35 -8.98 -16.37
N SER A 189 -5.45 -10.14 -17.00
CA SER A 189 -5.54 -10.30 -18.45
C SER A 189 -6.98 -10.48 -18.96
N SER A 190 -7.92 -10.84 -18.08
CA SER A 190 -9.31 -11.10 -18.47
C SER A 190 -10.28 -11.02 -17.28
N ASN A 191 -11.58 -11.06 -17.58
CA ASN A 191 -12.64 -11.17 -16.58
C ASN A 191 -12.56 -12.45 -15.72
N GLU A 192 -11.96 -13.53 -16.22
CA GLU A 192 -11.81 -14.79 -15.46
C GLU A 192 -10.77 -14.64 -14.35
N GLU A 193 -9.77 -13.78 -14.54
CA GLU A 193 -8.72 -13.47 -13.57
C GLU A 193 -9.19 -12.48 -12.48
N GLN A 194 -10.45 -12.04 -12.51
CA GLN A 194 -11.04 -11.20 -11.47
C GLN A 194 -11.02 -11.84 -10.07
N SER A 195 -10.95 -13.17 -9.99
CA SER A 195 -10.76 -13.89 -8.72
C SER A 195 -9.42 -13.61 -8.06
N HIS A 196 -8.43 -13.12 -8.81
CA HIS A 196 -7.13 -12.69 -8.27
C HIS A 196 -7.16 -11.28 -7.69
N VAL A 197 -8.28 -10.55 -7.82
CA VAL A 197 -8.46 -9.21 -7.27
C VAL A 197 -9.35 -9.26 -6.03
N HIS A 198 -8.73 -9.01 -4.89
CA HIS A 198 -9.35 -8.97 -3.57
C HIS A 198 -9.52 -7.52 -3.13
N LEU A 199 -10.71 -7.16 -2.66
CA LEU A 199 -11.01 -5.81 -2.18
C LEU A 199 -11.26 -5.87 -0.68
N LEU A 200 -10.62 -4.96 0.05
CA LEU A 200 -10.81 -4.80 1.48
C LEU A 200 -11.08 -3.34 1.81
N THR A 201 -11.81 -3.09 2.89
CA THR A 201 -11.96 -1.73 3.38
C THR A 201 -10.67 -1.27 4.07
N GLU A 202 -10.37 0.04 3.98
CA GLU A 202 -9.26 0.66 4.72
C GLU A 202 -9.41 0.46 6.25
N GLY A 203 -10.66 0.40 6.75
CA GLY A 203 -10.97 0.07 8.14
C GLY A 203 -10.53 -1.35 8.54
N GLU A 204 -10.88 -2.36 7.75
CA GLU A 204 -10.44 -3.75 7.98
C GLU A 204 -8.92 -3.89 7.90
N ALA A 205 -8.30 -3.29 6.88
CA ALA A 205 -6.85 -3.32 6.72
C ALA A 205 -6.13 -2.68 7.93
N SER A 206 -6.64 -1.55 8.41
CA SER A 206 -6.12 -0.87 9.61
C SER A 206 -6.26 -1.73 10.87
N LEU A 207 -7.39 -2.41 11.04
CA LEU A 207 -7.59 -3.35 12.16
C LEU A 207 -6.58 -4.51 12.11
N HIS A 208 -6.36 -5.11 10.93
CA HIS A 208 -5.36 -6.15 10.75
C HIS A 208 -3.94 -5.68 11.10
N PHE A 209 -3.59 -4.45 10.70
CA PHE A 209 -2.31 -3.83 11.02
C PHE A 209 -2.14 -3.57 12.52
N CYS A 210 -3.13 -2.96 13.17
CA CYS A 210 -3.11 -2.67 14.60
C CYS A 210 -2.98 -3.94 15.45
N VAL A 211 -3.79 -4.96 15.16
CA VAL A 211 -3.73 -6.24 15.89
C VAL A 211 -2.37 -6.90 15.72
N THR A 212 -1.79 -6.87 14.52
CA THR A 212 -0.45 -7.43 14.28
C THR A 212 0.60 -6.69 15.12
N ASN A 213 0.64 -5.36 15.07
CA ASN A 213 1.67 -4.58 15.77
C ASN A 213 1.52 -4.58 17.30
N ILE A 214 0.29 -4.59 17.83
CA ILE A 214 0.05 -4.68 19.28
C ILE A 214 0.49 -6.05 19.82
N ILE A 215 0.26 -7.13 19.06
CA ILE A 215 0.70 -8.46 19.46
C ILE A 215 2.23 -8.58 19.34
N THR A 216 2.82 -8.05 18.26
CA THR A 216 4.28 -8.01 18.09
C THR A 216 4.94 -7.20 19.22
N SER A 217 4.42 -6.03 19.58
CA SER A 217 4.97 -5.20 20.67
C SER A 217 4.82 -5.85 22.05
N ARG A 218 3.76 -6.63 22.28
CA ARG A 218 3.59 -7.44 23.49
C ARG A 218 4.50 -8.66 23.54
N ALA A 219 4.82 -9.28 22.41
CA ALA A 219 5.77 -10.39 22.34
C ALA A 219 7.22 -9.95 22.64
N PHE A 220 7.58 -8.69 22.31
CA PHE A 220 8.88 -8.11 22.66
C PHE A 220 8.96 -7.50 24.07
N SER A 221 7.82 -7.39 24.77
CA SER A 221 7.76 -6.96 26.16
C SER A 221 7.57 -8.17 27.09
N SER A 222 8.56 -9.06 27.17
CA SER A 222 8.61 -9.96 28.33
C SER A 222 8.99 -9.15 29.58
N PRO A 223 8.31 -9.31 30.73
CA PRO A 223 8.79 -8.73 31.97
C PRO A 223 10.09 -9.45 32.34
N MET A 224 11.19 -8.70 32.50
CA MET A 224 12.33 -9.22 33.24
C MET A 224 11.81 -9.76 34.57
N ALA A 225 12.12 -11.02 34.83
CA ALA A 225 11.81 -11.70 36.07
C ALA A 225 12.10 -10.80 37.27
N ALA A 226 11.10 -10.58 38.11
CA ALA A 226 11.33 -10.15 39.47
C ALA A 226 12.18 -11.23 40.13
N LEU A 227 13.48 -10.97 40.28
CA LEU A 227 14.34 -11.73 41.17
C LEU A 227 13.89 -11.36 42.59
N ASP A 228 13.04 -12.21 43.16
CA ASP A 228 12.78 -12.23 44.59
C ASP A 228 14.10 -12.48 45.31
N PHE A 229 14.59 -11.47 46.03
CA PHE A 229 15.65 -11.67 47.01
C PHE A 229 15.05 -12.34 48.25
N PRO A 230 15.59 -13.47 48.74
CA PRO A 230 15.20 -13.97 50.04
C PRO A 230 15.80 -13.06 51.11
N VAL A 231 14.95 -12.49 51.97
CA VAL A 231 15.39 -11.87 53.22
C VAL A 231 15.75 -12.99 54.19
N GLU A 232 17.03 -13.31 54.30
CA GLU A 232 17.55 -14.14 55.39
C GLU A 232 17.73 -13.31 56.66
N GLY A 233 16.95 -13.68 57.69
CA GLY A 233 17.48 -14.08 58.99
C GLY A 233 18.17 -13.04 59.87
N GLU A 234 17.46 -12.62 60.91
CA GLU A 234 18.04 -12.03 62.13
C GLU A 234 19.23 -12.84 62.66
N VAL A 235 20.33 -12.17 62.98
CA VAL A 235 21.26 -12.62 64.03
C VAL A 235 21.50 -11.45 64.98
N GLN A 236 20.93 -11.58 66.18
CA GLN A 236 21.32 -10.83 67.37
C GLN A 236 22.75 -11.24 67.78
N SER A 237 23.62 -10.27 68.04
CA SER A 237 24.73 -10.43 68.97
C SER A 237 24.85 -9.16 69.80
N GLY A 238 24.62 -9.29 71.11
CA GLY A 238 24.63 -8.19 72.06
C GLY A 238 26.03 -7.71 72.46
N SER A 239 26.08 -6.50 73.03
CA SER A 239 26.77 -6.18 74.29
C SER A 239 27.01 -4.68 74.39
N ARG A 240 26.32 -4.02 75.34
CA ARG A 240 26.87 -3.07 76.33
C ARG A 240 25.72 -2.47 77.15
N GLY A 241 25.77 -2.69 78.46
CA GLY A 241 24.92 -2.04 79.46
C GLY A 241 24.07 -3.03 80.23
#